data_AF-A0A947N4J1-F1
#
_entry.id   AF-A0A947N4J1-F1
#
_cell.length_a   1.000
_cell.length_b   1.000
_cell.length_c   1.000
_cell.angle_alpha   90.00
_cell.angle_beta   90.00
_cell.angle_gamma   90.00
#
_symmetry.space_group_name_H-M   'P 1'
#
loop_
_entity.id
_entity.type
_entity.pdbx_description
1 polymer ?
#
loop_
_entity_poly.entity_id
_entity_poly.type
_entity_poly.pdbx_seq_one_letter_code
_entity_poly.pdbx_strand_id
1 'polypeptide(L)'
;MLDLDSYLLPTPHDRATAFHELMRHRVHDILVVSSLYDSFLLAQDGQLHEQMFSEFAELNLQQAPQVTRASHARRALEIAVADPRINLVITTPHVGDMDVLEFGEKLREMYPQLAVVLLAFDHRELKELLKLRESPAFDKVFLWQGDFRILLAITKYFEDVWNVEHDTRIGDVQVILLIEDSVRFYSSYLPMFYAEVMRHSQNLISESVNLYHKILRMRARPKILHCETFEDAWGKYRKYEKYVLGIVSDIEFPLAGKVHPEAGVKFIEQVKERRSDIPVLLQSSKPETAALAEALGIRFALKGSPQLLGDLRRFMTESLGFGDFVFRLDDGTELERASDMRELELKLHTVREESIRYHAERDHFSNWLKARTEFELADRLKPRKVSDYPNLEALRRDLIESIQSWRHERTHGHVADFSHETFEPSSEFVRIGAGSLGGKARGLAFASHVLNHCPLGEKYPTVNISVPPCLVLCTDVFDEFIELNSLREFALHCDDDKEIERRFLRAELAERIRSDLYAYLKAVRYPLAVRSSSLLEDSQFHPFAGVYRTYMLANNNR
;
A
#
# COMPACT_ATOMS: atom_id res chain seq x y z
N MET A 1 -2.31 -9.54 40.14
CA MET A 1 -3.02 -10.04 38.95
C MET A 1 -2.46 -9.23 37.79
N LEU A 2 -1.91 -9.85 36.75
CA LEU A 2 -1.47 -9.11 35.56
C LEU A 2 -2.72 -8.45 34.95
N ASP A 3 -2.66 -7.17 34.62
CA ASP A 3 -3.74 -6.47 33.95
C ASP A 3 -3.77 -6.92 32.48
N LEU A 4 -4.44 -8.04 32.22
CA LEU A 4 -4.50 -8.66 30.90
C LEU A 4 -5.15 -7.74 29.86
N ASP A 5 -6.03 -6.81 30.26
CA ASP A 5 -6.65 -5.86 29.33
C ASP A 5 -5.62 -4.88 28.76
N SER A 6 -4.63 -4.47 29.55
CA SER A 6 -3.51 -3.63 29.08
C SER A 6 -2.58 -4.32 28.06
N TYR A 7 -2.59 -5.66 28.02
CA TYR A 7 -1.74 -6.47 27.14
C TYR A 7 -2.49 -7.11 25.96
N LEU A 8 -3.80 -7.39 26.09
CA LEU A 8 -4.58 -8.17 25.13
C LEU A 8 -5.54 -7.32 24.27
N LEU A 9 -5.93 -6.14 24.76
CA LEU A 9 -6.76 -5.25 23.95
C LEU A 9 -5.84 -4.41 23.07
N PRO A 10 -6.20 -4.19 21.78
CA PRO A 10 -5.47 -3.27 20.94
C PRO A 10 -5.44 -1.92 21.64
N THR A 11 -4.25 -1.47 22.03
CA THR A 11 -4.09 -0.15 22.60
C THR A 11 -4.46 0.90 21.54
N PRO A 12 -4.80 2.14 21.92
CA PRO A 12 -5.02 3.23 20.96
C PRO A 12 -3.81 3.50 20.02
N HIS A 13 -2.66 2.89 20.31
CA HIS A 13 -1.43 2.93 19.51
C HIS A 13 -1.16 1.66 18.70
N ASP A 14 -2.05 0.66 18.73
CA ASP A 14 -1.93 -0.49 17.86
C ASP A 14 -2.15 -0.07 16.40
N ARG A 15 -1.08 -0.13 15.59
CA ARG A 15 -1.06 0.37 14.21
C ARG A 15 -2.06 -0.34 13.31
N ALA A 16 -2.43 -1.59 13.64
CA ALA A 16 -3.48 -2.30 12.92
C ALA A 16 -4.83 -1.56 13.05
N THR A 17 -5.15 -1.02 14.22
CA THR A 17 -6.35 -0.23 14.47
C THR A 17 -6.27 1.13 13.75
N ALA A 18 -5.10 1.78 13.80
CA ALA A 18 -4.84 3.04 13.09
C ALA A 18 -5.10 2.95 11.58
N PHE A 19 -4.74 1.82 10.93
CA PHE A 19 -4.96 1.66 9.50
C PHE A 19 -6.45 1.58 9.09
N HIS A 20 -7.35 1.18 9.99
CA HIS A 20 -8.80 1.22 9.74
C HIS A 20 -9.29 2.63 9.52
N GLU A 21 -8.67 3.55 10.23
CA GLU A 21 -9.08 4.93 10.23
C GLU A 21 -8.45 5.75 9.11
N LEU A 22 -7.62 5.14 8.25
CA LEU A 22 -7.03 5.82 7.09
C LEU A 22 -8.02 5.94 5.93
N MET A 23 -7.81 6.94 5.07
CA MET A 23 -8.62 7.18 3.87
C MET A 23 -10.12 7.34 4.18
N ARG A 24 -10.44 8.18 5.19
CA ARG A 24 -11.81 8.47 5.66
C ARG A 24 -12.66 9.17 4.61
N HIS A 25 -12.06 10.09 3.85
CA HIS A 25 -12.75 10.84 2.81
C HIS A 25 -12.46 10.22 1.44
N ARG A 26 -13.51 9.91 0.68
CA ARG A 26 -13.40 9.34 -0.66
C ARG A 26 -14.31 10.06 -1.63
N VAL A 27 -13.88 10.07 -2.89
CA VAL A 27 -14.75 10.51 -3.97
C VAL A 27 -15.66 9.33 -4.33
N HIS A 28 -16.97 9.51 -4.15
CA HIS A 28 -17.96 8.46 -4.40
C HIS A 28 -18.77 8.75 -5.66
N ASP A 29 -19.12 10.02 -5.87
CA ASP A 29 -19.99 10.45 -6.95
C ASP A 29 -19.39 11.68 -7.63
N ILE A 30 -19.13 11.54 -8.94
CA ILE A 30 -18.55 12.58 -9.80
C ILE A 30 -19.61 13.08 -10.76
N LEU A 31 -19.78 14.40 -10.84
CA LEU A 31 -20.56 15.04 -11.89
C LEU A 31 -19.64 15.59 -12.98
N VAL A 32 -19.71 14.99 -14.18
CA VAL A 32 -18.97 15.45 -15.36
C VAL A 32 -19.86 16.37 -16.18
N VAL A 33 -19.46 17.64 -16.29
CA VAL A 33 -20.18 18.69 -17.02
C VAL A 33 -19.41 19.02 -18.28
N SER A 34 -19.97 18.68 -19.43
CA SER A 34 -19.27 18.81 -20.70
C SER A 34 -20.25 18.96 -21.85
N SER A 35 -19.86 19.70 -22.89
CA SER A 35 -20.57 19.65 -24.16
C SER A 35 -20.64 18.21 -24.69
N LEU A 36 -21.60 17.92 -25.58
CA LEU A 36 -21.69 16.60 -26.20
C LEU A 36 -20.41 16.22 -26.96
N TYR A 37 -19.75 17.21 -27.56
CA TYR A 37 -18.49 17.02 -28.28
C TYR A 37 -17.32 16.72 -27.34
N ASP A 38 -17.13 17.51 -26.28
CA ASP A 38 -16.06 17.26 -25.31
C ASP A 38 -16.23 15.92 -24.62
N SER A 39 -17.47 15.54 -24.31
CA SER A 39 -17.73 14.22 -23.75
C SER A 39 -17.36 13.10 -24.71
N PHE A 40 -17.51 13.29 -26.02
CA PHE A 40 -17.09 12.30 -27.01
C PHE A 40 -15.56 12.21 -27.09
N LEU A 41 -14.85 13.33 -26.89
CA LEU A 41 -13.39 13.32 -26.77
C LEU A 41 -12.91 12.62 -25.49
N LEU A 42 -13.64 12.79 -24.38
CA LEU A 42 -13.36 12.12 -23.10
C LEU A 42 -13.71 10.65 -23.09
N ALA A 43 -14.58 10.19 -23.97
CA ALA A 43 -15.10 8.83 -23.99
C ALA A 43 -14.90 8.32 -25.40
N GLN A 44 -13.74 7.73 -25.71
CA GLN A 44 -13.57 7.05 -26.99
C GLN A 44 -14.75 6.07 -27.13
N ASP A 45 -15.63 6.32 -28.10
CA ASP A 45 -16.88 5.60 -28.37
C ASP A 45 -17.98 5.65 -27.27
N GLY A 46 -17.97 6.65 -26.39
CA GLY A 46 -19.06 6.93 -25.44
C GLY A 46 -19.04 6.11 -24.14
N GLN A 47 -18.00 5.31 -23.91
CA GLN A 47 -17.87 4.38 -22.78
C GLN A 47 -17.00 4.92 -21.62
N LEU A 48 -17.20 6.18 -21.21
CA LEU A 48 -16.42 6.81 -20.12
C LEU A 48 -16.45 5.98 -18.82
N HIS A 49 -17.62 5.44 -18.50
CA HIS A 49 -17.82 4.62 -17.30
C HIS A 49 -17.04 3.31 -17.38
N GLU A 50 -17.03 2.63 -18.52
CA GLU A 50 -16.30 1.38 -18.70
C GLU A 50 -14.79 1.60 -18.64
N GLN A 51 -14.29 2.70 -19.23
CA GLN A 51 -12.87 3.03 -19.18
C GLN A 51 -12.40 3.37 -17.76
N MET A 52 -13.16 4.17 -17.01
CA MET A 52 -12.84 4.38 -15.60
C MET A 52 -12.93 3.08 -14.80
N PHE A 53 -13.95 2.26 -15.04
CA PHE A 53 -14.09 0.98 -14.36
C PHE A 53 -12.89 0.06 -14.65
N SER A 54 -12.44 -0.02 -15.92
CA SER A 54 -11.28 -0.81 -16.33
C SER A 54 -10.01 -0.34 -15.61
N GLU A 55 -9.73 0.96 -15.58
CA GLU A 55 -8.54 1.49 -14.89
C GLU A 55 -8.57 1.21 -13.38
N PHE A 56 -9.73 1.34 -12.74
CA PHE A 56 -9.89 1.00 -11.32
C PHE A 56 -9.78 -0.51 -11.08
N ALA A 57 -10.30 -1.35 -11.98
CA ALA A 57 -10.23 -2.80 -11.90
C ALA A 57 -8.81 -3.32 -12.12
N GLU A 58 -8.08 -2.80 -13.11
CA GLU A 58 -6.66 -3.10 -13.35
C GLU A 58 -5.81 -2.76 -12.12
N LEU A 59 -6.15 -1.64 -11.45
CA LEU A 59 -5.52 -1.23 -10.21
C LEU A 59 -6.17 -1.84 -8.95
N ASN A 60 -7.02 -2.87 -9.08
CA ASN A 60 -7.71 -3.59 -8.00
C ASN A 60 -8.25 -2.66 -6.90
N LEU A 61 -8.73 -1.48 -7.31
CA LEU A 61 -9.31 -0.51 -6.40
C LEU A 61 -10.71 -0.98 -6.03
N GLN A 62 -10.99 -1.07 -4.73
CA GLN A 62 -12.22 -1.68 -4.21
C GLN A 62 -13.51 -1.07 -4.77
N GLN A 63 -13.51 0.22 -5.12
CA GLN A 63 -14.69 0.89 -5.64
C GLN A 63 -14.31 2.04 -6.58
N ALA A 64 -14.85 2.00 -7.80
CA ALA A 64 -14.82 3.12 -8.72
C ALA A 64 -15.94 4.12 -8.36
N PRO A 65 -15.69 5.44 -8.48
CA PRO A 65 -16.73 6.42 -8.27
C PRO A 65 -17.82 6.30 -9.35
N GLN A 66 -19.06 6.58 -8.96
CA GLN A 66 -20.17 6.71 -9.89
C GLN A 66 -20.00 8.01 -10.68
N VAL A 67 -20.28 7.96 -11.99
CA VAL A 67 -20.16 9.12 -12.87
C VAL A 67 -21.52 9.48 -13.41
N THR A 68 -21.98 10.67 -13.05
CA THR A 68 -23.17 11.29 -13.64
C THR A 68 -22.72 12.35 -14.65
N ARG A 69 -23.39 12.42 -15.79
CA ARG A 69 -23.09 13.43 -16.83
C ARG A 69 -24.18 14.48 -16.95
N ALA A 70 -23.75 15.71 -17.22
CA ALA A 70 -24.60 16.81 -17.64
C ALA A 70 -24.04 17.43 -18.93
N SER A 71 -24.93 17.68 -19.90
CA SER A 71 -24.55 18.27 -21.20
C SER A 71 -24.48 19.80 -21.18
N HIS A 72 -25.01 20.43 -20.13
CA HIS A 72 -24.99 21.88 -19.95
C HIS A 72 -25.10 22.23 -18.46
N ALA A 73 -24.71 23.46 -18.10
CA ALA A 73 -24.53 23.88 -16.72
C ALA A 73 -25.83 23.99 -15.93
N ARG A 74 -26.95 24.45 -16.52
CA ARG A 74 -28.23 24.50 -15.78
C ARG A 74 -28.64 23.11 -15.31
N ARG A 75 -28.50 22.09 -16.17
CA ARG A 75 -28.77 20.70 -15.80
C ARG A 75 -27.81 20.18 -14.74
N ALA A 76 -26.54 20.57 -14.82
CA ALA A 76 -25.55 20.23 -13.81
C ALA A 76 -25.92 20.77 -12.42
N LEU A 77 -26.38 22.03 -12.35
CA LEU A 77 -26.86 22.63 -11.09
C LEU A 77 -28.08 21.87 -10.53
N GLU A 78 -29.05 21.51 -11.38
CA GLU A 78 -30.21 20.70 -10.97
C GLU A 78 -29.79 19.35 -10.39
N ILE A 79 -28.82 18.67 -11.02
CA ILE A 79 -28.30 17.38 -10.57
C ILE A 79 -27.55 17.54 -9.24
N ALA A 80 -26.67 18.54 -9.12
CA ALA A 80 -25.94 18.82 -7.88
C ALA A 80 -26.88 19.13 -6.71
N VAL A 81 -28.01 19.81 -6.98
CA VAL A 81 -29.05 20.07 -5.98
C VAL A 81 -29.83 18.81 -5.62
N ALA A 82 -30.14 17.96 -6.60
CA ALA A 82 -30.93 16.76 -6.40
C ALA A 82 -30.15 15.61 -5.72
N ASP A 83 -28.83 15.55 -5.92
CA ASP A 83 -27.98 14.48 -5.38
C ASP A 83 -26.85 15.03 -4.48
N PRO A 84 -27.06 15.09 -3.16
CA PRO A 84 -26.07 15.63 -2.22
C PRO A 84 -24.84 14.72 -2.05
N ARG A 85 -24.80 13.54 -2.67
CA ARG A 85 -23.64 12.64 -2.62
C ARG A 85 -22.51 13.09 -3.54
N ILE A 86 -22.82 13.92 -4.54
CA ILE A 86 -21.83 14.49 -5.45
C ILE A 86 -20.82 15.29 -4.63
N ASN A 87 -19.57 14.85 -4.66
CA ASN A 87 -18.48 15.47 -3.92
C ASN A 87 -17.30 15.88 -4.80
N LEU A 88 -17.42 15.68 -6.12
CA LEU A 88 -16.50 16.18 -7.12
C LEU A 88 -17.26 16.55 -8.41
N VAL A 89 -17.02 17.75 -8.93
CA VAL A 89 -17.47 18.21 -10.25
C VAL A 89 -16.25 18.35 -11.16
N ILE A 90 -16.29 17.73 -12.33
CA ILE A 90 -15.30 17.92 -13.39
C ILE A 90 -16.01 18.60 -14.55
N THR A 91 -15.68 19.85 -14.82
CA THR A 91 -16.29 20.64 -15.89
C THR A 91 -15.31 20.95 -17.00
N THR A 92 -15.80 20.99 -18.24
CA THR A 92 -15.03 21.51 -19.39
C THR A 92 -15.29 23.01 -19.53
N PRO A 93 -14.48 23.75 -20.31
CA PRO A 93 -14.68 25.19 -20.51
C PRO A 93 -16.00 25.50 -21.22
N HIS A 94 -16.51 24.57 -22.03
CA HIS A 94 -17.71 24.74 -22.83
C HIS A 94 -18.90 24.02 -22.19
N VAL A 95 -19.61 24.72 -21.31
CA VAL A 95 -20.80 24.20 -20.60
C VAL A 95 -22.13 24.59 -21.25
N GLY A 96 -22.07 25.12 -22.48
CA GLY A 96 -23.22 25.31 -23.36
C GLY A 96 -24.09 26.54 -23.05
N ASP A 97 -24.79 26.55 -21.92
CA ASP A 97 -25.89 27.48 -21.63
C ASP A 97 -25.57 28.60 -20.62
N MET A 98 -24.35 28.64 -20.08
CA MET A 98 -23.79 29.77 -19.32
C MET A 98 -22.26 29.79 -19.42
N ASP A 99 -21.64 30.86 -18.94
CA ASP A 99 -20.19 30.91 -18.82
C ASP A 99 -19.69 29.96 -17.73
N VAL A 100 -18.56 29.29 -17.95
CA VAL A 100 -18.03 28.29 -17.01
C VAL A 100 -17.62 28.91 -15.67
N LEU A 101 -17.19 30.18 -15.67
CA LEU A 101 -16.87 30.91 -14.44
C LEU A 101 -18.15 31.17 -13.63
N GLU A 102 -19.20 31.66 -14.28
CA GLU A 102 -20.53 31.85 -13.66
C GLU A 102 -21.06 30.53 -13.09
N PHE A 103 -20.88 29.43 -13.82
CA PHE A 103 -21.25 28.10 -13.34
C PHE A 103 -20.49 27.69 -12.08
N GLY A 104 -19.16 27.87 -12.07
CA GLY A 104 -18.31 27.54 -10.92
C GLY A 104 -18.61 28.41 -9.69
N GLU A 105 -18.87 29.70 -9.88
CA GLU A 105 -19.28 30.62 -8.82
C GLU A 105 -20.61 30.19 -8.18
N LYS A 106 -21.62 29.84 -8.99
CA LYS A 106 -22.90 29.31 -8.49
C LYS A 106 -22.73 28.02 -7.70
N LEU A 107 -21.89 27.08 -8.18
CA LEU A 107 -21.58 25.87 -7.43
C LEU A 107 -20.93 26.20 -6.08
N ARG A 108 -20.00 27.16 -6.05
CA ARG A 108 -19.32 27.55 -4.82
C ARG A 108 -20.25 28.23 -3.82
N GLU A 109 -21.17 29.07 -4.29
CA GLU A 109 -22.21 29.70 -3.46
C GLU A 109 -23.13 28.67 -2.80
N MET A 110 -23.55 27.65 -3.55
CA MET A 110 -24.43 26.60 -3.03
C MET A 110 -23.68 25.58 -2.16
N TYR A 111 -22.46 25.20 -2.57
CA TYR A 111 -21.67 24.12 -1.97
C TYR A 111 -20.20 24.54 -1.81
N PRO A 112 -19.84 25.28 -0.76
CA PRO A 112 -18.49 25.81 -0.57
C PRO A 112 -17.39 24.73 -0.51
N GLN A 113 -17.73 23.53 -0.02
CA GLN A 113 -16.81 22.41 0.15
C GLN A 113 -16.76 21.44 -1.04
N LEU A 114 -17.58 21.65 -2.07
CA LEU A 114 -17.58 20.81 -3.25
C LEU A 114 -16.29 21.04 -4.05
N ALA A 115 -15.58 19.96 -4.36
CA ALA A 115 -14.41 20.06 -5.24
C ALA A 115 -14.88 20.31 -6.67
N VAL A 116 -14.40 21.40 -7.29
CA VAL A 116 -14.73 21.78 -8.66
C VAL A 116 -13.45 21.87 -9.48
N VAL A 117 -13.37 21.08 -10.54
CA VAL A 117 -12.20 20.92 -11.39
C VAL A 117 -12.52 21.34 -12.80
N LEU A 118 -11.63 22.14 -13.39
CA LEU A 118 -11.70 22.51 -14.81
C LEU A 118 -10.79 21.59 -15.63
N LEU A 119 -11.35 20.84 -16.60
CA LEU A 119 -10.62 19.94 -17.48
C LEU A 119 -10.70 20.44 -18.93
N ALA A 120 -9.56 20.84 -19.49
CA ALA A 120 -9.46 21.41 -20.83
C ALA A 120 -8.88 20.46 -21.87
N PHE A 121 -9.20 20.65 -23.16
CA PHE A 121 -8.76 19.77 -24.26
C PHE A 121 -7.72 20.38 -25.20
N ASP A 122 -7.63 21.71 -25.30
CA ASP A 122 -6.71 22.38 -26.22
C ASP A 122 -5.75 23.32 -25.48
N HIS A 123 -4.50 23.34 -25.96
CA HIS A 123 -3.49 24.31 -25.58
C HIS A 123 -3.83 25.75 -26.00
N ARG A 124 -4.67 25.94 -27.03
CA ARG A 124 -5.13 27.27 -27.45
C ARG A 124 -6.05 27.91 -26.41
N GLU A 125 -6.80 27.10 -25.68
CA GLU A 125 -7.63 27.55 -24.55
C GLU A 125 -6.77 27.86 -23.32
N LEU A 126 -5.53 27.37 -23.24
CA LEU A 126 -4.66 27.49 -22.05
C LEU A 126 -4.47 28.94 -21.59
N LYS A 127 -4.41 29.91 -22.50
CA LYS A 127 -4.28 31.33 -22.11
C LYS A 127 -5.51 31.89 -21.40
N GLU A 128 -6.70 31.54 -21.84
CA GLU A 128 -7.95 31.93 -21.16
C GLU A 128 -8.16 31.07 -19.90
N LEU A 129 -7.77 29.79 -19.94
CA LEU A 129 -7.77 28.89 -18.78
C LEU A 129 -6.83 29.33 -17.67
N LEU A 130 -5.68 29.91 -18.00
CA LEU A 130 -4.76 30.45 -17.01
C LEU A 130 -5.37 31.64 -16.26
N LYS A 131 -6.27 32.42 -16.88
CA LYS A 131 -7.05 33.45 -16.16
C LYS A 131 -8.09 32.79 -15.25
N LEU A 132 -8.76 31.74 -15.72
CA LEU A 132 -9.71 30.98 -14.92
C LEU A 132 -9.05 30.22 -13.76
N ARG A 133 -7.78 29.83 -13.89
CA ARG A 133 -6.99 29.19 -12.83
C ARG A 133 -6.83 30.07 -11.60
N GLU A 134 -6.77 31.38 -11.77
CA GLU A 134 -6.69 32.33 -10.64
C GLU A 134 -8.03 32.56 -9.96
N SER A 135 -9.13 32.05 -10.52
CA SER A 135 -10.46 32.20 -9.94
C SER A 135 -10.67 31.23 -8.77
N PRO A 136 -11.27 31.68 -7.66
CA PRO A 136 -11.70 30.80 -6.56
C PRO A 136 -12.85 29.85 -6.94
N ALA A 137 -13.43 29.99 -8.14
CA ALA A 137 -14.47 29.09 -8.63
C ALA A 137 -13.98 27.64 -8.76
N PHE A 138 -12.71 27.44 -9.11
CA PHE A 138 -12.12 26.12 -9.36
C PHE A 138 -11.02 25.80 -8.34
N ASP A 139 -11.06 24.60 -7.77
CA ASP A 139 -10.01 24.12 -6.86
C ASP A 139 -8.77 23.67 -7.62
N LYS A 140 -8.93 23.23 -8.88
CA LYS A 140 -7.82 22.82 -9.74
C LYS A 140 -8.18 22.86 -11.23
N VAL A 141 -7.15 23.03 -12.06
CA VAL A 141 -7.24 22.94 -13.51
C VAL A 141 -6.41 21.75 -13.98
N PHE A 142 -6.87 21.03 -15.01
CA PHE A 142 -6.13 19.96 -15.65
C PHE A 142 -6.23 20.08 -17.17
N LEU A 143 -5.23 19.52 -17.86
CA LEU A 143 -5.22 19.42 -19.32
C LEU A 143 -5.37 17.95 -19.72
N TRP A 144 -6.42 17.66 -20.46
CA TRP A 144 -6.61 16.38 -21.15
C TRP A 144 -5.55 16.21 -22.24
N GLN A 145 -4.85 15.08 -22.21
CA GLN A 145 -3.79 14.75 -23.17
C GLN A 145 -3.98 13.38 -23.83
N GLY A 146 -5.22 12.87 -23.80
CA GLY A 146 -5.54 11.54 -24.34
C GLY A 146 -5.27 10.37 -23.38
N ASP A 147 -5.03 10.64 -22.10
CA ASP A 147 -4.83 9.61 -21.07
C ASP A 147 -6.01 9.61 -20.09
N PHE A 148 -6.82 8.54 -20.12
CA PHE A 148 -8.01 8.38 -19.26
C PHE A 148 -7.69 8.32 -17.77
N ARG A 149 -6.46 7.95 -17.42
CA ARG A 149 -5.99 7.92 -16.02
C ARG A 149 -5.99 9.30 -15.38
N ILE A 150 -6.17 10.38 -16.15
CA ILE A 150 -6.37 11.72 -15.58
C ILE A 150 -7.59 11.80 -14.68
N LEU A 151 -8.68 11.08 -14.97
CA LEU A 151 -9.88 11.08 -14.12
C LEU A 151 -9.59 10.38 -12.78
N LEU A 152 -8.86 9.25 -12.84
CA LEU A 152 -8.34 8.61 -11.64
C LEU A 152 -7.40 9.56 -10.88
N ALA A 153 -6.49 10.25 -11.57
CA ALA A 153 -5.55 11.17 -10.95
C ALA A 153 -6.23 12.35 -10.25
N ILE A 154 -7.24 12.96 -10.87
CA ILE A 154 -8.08 14.01 -10.27
C ILE A 154 -8.75 13.48 -9.01
N THR A 155 -9.39 12.31 -9.10
CA THR A 155 -10.05 11.64 -7.98
C THR A 155 -9.07 11.44 -6.81
N LYS A 156 -7.90 10.86 -7.08
CA LYS A 156 -6.90 10.55 -6.05
C LYS A 156 -6.18 11.77 -5.52
N TYR A 157 -6.06 12.83 -6.31
CA TYR A 157 -5.57 14.13 -5.86
C TYR A 157 -6.42 14.68 -4.71
N PHE A 158 -7.75 14.76 -4.88
CA PHE A 158 -8.61 15.26 -3.81
C PHE A 158 -8.66 14.31 -2.60
N GLU A 159 -8.69 13.00 -2.82
CA GLU A 159 -8.58 12.05 -1.71
C GLU A 159 -7.29 12.24 -0.91
N ASP A 160 -6.14 12.49 -1.56
CA ASP A 160 -4.89 12.75 -0.87
C ASP A 160 -4.94 14.06 -0.07
N VAL A 161 -5.45 15.13 -0.67
CA VAL A 161 -5.60 16.44 -0.01
C VAL A 161 -6.49 16.34 1.23
N TRP A 162 -7.63 15.63 1.13
CA TRP A 162 -8.58 15.51 2.24
C TRP A 162 -8.07 14.65 3.39
N ASN A 163 -7.22 13.65 3.11
CA ASN A 163 -6.83 12.68 4.12
C ASN A 163 -5.40 12.88 4.66
N VAL A 164 -4.51 13.60 3.98
CA VAL A 164 -3.07 13.62 4.33
C VAL A 164 -2.78 13.99 5.78
N GLU A 165 -3.48 14.96 6.37
CA GLU A 165 -3.26 15.37 7.76
C GLU A 165 -3.66 14.28 8.76
N HIS A 166 -4.80 13.65 8.53
CA HIS A 166 -5.27 12.57 9.38
C HIS A 166 -4.40 11.32 9.23
N ASP A 167 -4.12 10.94 7.98
CA ASP A 167 -3.42 9.72 7.63
C ASP A 167 -1.95 9.74 8.09
N THR A 168 -1.25 10.87 7.93
CA THR A 168 0.13 11.04 8.42
C THR A 168 0.21 10.94 9.95
N ARG A 169 -0.74 11.55 10.66
CA ARG A 169 -0.74 11.58 12.13
C ARG A 169 -1.05 10.22 12.77
N ILE A 170 -1.96 9.45 12.17
CA ILE A 170 -2.43 8.18 12.76
C ILE A 170 -1.63 6.99 12.23
N GLY A 171 -1.26 6.97 10.95
CA GLY A 171 -0.65 5.81 10.30
C GLY A 171 0.80 6.01 9.86
N ASP A 172 1.45 7.12 10.21
CA ASP A 172 2.76 7.54 9.69
C ASP A 172 2.82 7.47 8.14
N VAL A 173 1.69 7.72 7.47
CA VAL A 173 1.59 7.62 6.00
C VAL A 173 2.55 8.61 5.35
N GLN A 174 3.31 8.12 4.38
CA GLN A 174 4.36 8.89 3.74
C GLN A 174 3.80 9.86 2.68
N VAL A 175 4.58 10.89 2.35
CA VAL A 175 4.23 11.94 1.40
C VAL A 175 5.31 12.11 0.33
N ILE A 176 4.88 12.24 -0.93
CA ILE A 176 5.72 12.66 -2.06
C ILE A 176 5.33 14.10 -2.40
N LEU A 177 6.30 15.01 -2.41
CA LEU A 177 6.07 16.38 -2.88
C LEU A 177 6.33 16.47 -4.39
N LEU A 178 5.35 16.97 -5.13
CA LEU A 178 5.47 17.25 -6.56
C LEU A 178 5.35 18.76 -6.79
N ILE A 179 6.45 19.43 -7.09
CA ILE A 179 6.50 20.88 -7.32
C ILE A 179 6.58 21.12 -8.83
N GLU A 180 5.48 21.59 -9.40
CA GLU A 180 5.31 21.80 -10.84
C GLU A 180 4.20 22.80 -11.09
N ASP A 181 4.49 23.98 -11.62
CA ASP A 181 3.50 25.03 -11.85
C ASP A 181 2.84 24.95 -13.24
N SER A 182 3.40 24.14 -14.15
CA SER A 182 2.84 23.94 -15.48
C SER A 182 1.70 22.93 -15.50
N VAL A 183 0.50 23.42 -15.84
CA VAL A 183 -0.72 22.60 -16.03
C VAL A 183 -0.46 21.39 -16.91
N ARG A 184 0.29 21.58 -18.00
CA ARG A 184 0.62 20.52 -18.94
C ARG A 184 1.42 19.40 -18.26
N PHE A 185 2.47 19.74 -17.52
CA PHE A 185 3.36 18.74 -16.94
C PHE A 185 2.71 18.00 -15.78
N TYR A 186 2.09 18.68 -14.81
CA TYR A 186 1.45 17.95 -13.71
C TYR A 186 0.24 17.12 -14.17
N SER A 187 -0.46 17.53 -15.24
CA SER A 187 -1.53 16.71 -15.84
C SER A 187 -0.99 15.44 -16.49
N SER A 188 0.28 15.40 -16.91
CA SER A 188 0.93 14.16 -17.37
C SER A 188 1.55 13.36 -16.22
N TYR A 189 2.06 14.04 -15.19
CA TYR A 189 2.78 13.40 -14.09
C TYR A 189 1.82 12.70 -13.13
N LEU A 190 0.78 13.38 -12.65
CA LEU A 190 -0.11 12.84 -11.63
C LEU A 190 -0.73 11.48 -12.04
N PRO A 191 -1.23 11.27 -13.28
CA PRO A 191 -1.68 9.94 -13.71
C PRO A 191 -0.61 8.86 -13.59
N MET A 192 0.61 9.17 -14.02
CA MET A 192 1.75 8.23 -13.95
C MET A 192 2.13 7.93 -12.50
N PHE A 193 2.27 8.96 -11.66
CA PHE A 193 2.59 8.81 -10.24
C PHE A 193 1.52 7.98 -9.50
N TYR A 194 0.23 8.28 -9.71
CA TYR A 194 -0.85 7.52 -9.08
C TYR A 194 -0.86 6.07 -9.55
N ALA A 195 -0.66 5.81 -10.84
CA ALA A 195 -0.55 4.44 -11.34
C ALA A 195 0.60 3.68 -10.66
N GLU A 196 1.75 4.32 -10.45
CA GLU A 196 2.91 3.70 -9.80
C GLU A 196 2.67 3.47 -8.30
N VAL A 197 2.10 4.44 -7.57
CA VAL A 197 1.73 4.30 -6.15
C VAL A 197 0.72 3.15 -5.97
N MET A 198 -0.30 3.07 -6.82
CA MET A 198 -1.32 2.02 -6.70
C MET A 198 -0.73 0.65 -7.01
N ARG A 199 0.06 0.52 -8.09
CA ARG A 199 0.75 -0.74 -8.40
C ARG A 199 1.69 -1.18 -7.29
N HIS A 200 2.46 -0.26 -6.73
CA HIS A 200 3.32 -0.56 -5.59
C HIS A 200 2.49 -1.07 -4.41
N SER A 201 1.41 -0.36 -4.06
CA SER A 201 0.52 -0.75 -2.95
C SER A 201 -0.11 -2.12 -3.15
N GLN A 202 -0.43 -2.50 -4.39
CA GLN A 202 -0.90 -3.84 -4.74
C GLN A 202 0.19 -4.91 -4.54
N ASN A 203 1.43 -4.64 -4.95
CA ASN A 203 2.51 -5.61 -4.78
C ASN A 203 2.79 -5.93 -3.30
N LEU A 204 2.52 -5.00 -2.38
CA LEU A 204 2.66 -5.26 -0.93
C LEU A 204 1.61 -6.25 -0.38
N ILE A 205 0.53 -6.51 -1.11
CA ILE A 205 -0.55 -7.43 -0.73
C ILE A 205 -0.06 -8.88 -0.80
N SER A 206 0.81 -9.23 -1.74
CA SER A 206 1.34 -10.60 -1.84
C SER A 206 2.27 -10.94 -0.66
N GLU A 207 2.96 -9.95 -0.10
CA GLU A 207 3.94 -10.12 0.98
C GLU A 207 3.31 -10.33 2.37
N SER A 208 2.03 -9.99 2.56
CA SER A 208 1.41 -9.95 3.90
C SER A 208 0.74 -11.27 4.30
N VAL A 209 0.83 -11.61 5.58
CA VAL A 209 0.46 -12.93 6.13
C VAL A 209 -1.06 -13.12 6.34
N ASN A 210 -1.85 -12.03 6.33
CA ASN A 210 -3.30 -12.04 6.58
C ASN A 210 -4.05 -11.01 5.70
N LEU A 211 -5.19 -11.41 5.12
CA LEU A 211 -6.07 -10.60 4.26
C LEU A 211 -6.51 -9.26 4.87
N TYR A 212 -6.73 -9.21 6.19
CA TYR A 212 -7.11 -7.99 6.87
C TYR A 212 -5.96 -6.97 6.86
N HIS A 213 -4.75 -7.39 7.21
CA HIS A 213 -3.55 -6.55 7.12
C HIS A 213 -3.26 -6.13 5.68
N LYS A 214 -3.55 -6.98 4.68
CA LYS A 214 -3.45 -6.65 3.24
C LYS A 214 -4.30 -5.43 2.87
N ILE A 215 -5.58 -5.44 3.24
CA ILE A 215 -6.51 -4.34 2.91
C ILE A 215 -6.14 -3.04 3.62
N LEU A 216 -5.65 -3.15 4.85
CA LEU A 216 -5.25 -2.02 5.67
C LEU A 216 -3.98 -1.33 5.14
N ARG A 217 -2.99 -2.11 4.69
CA ARG A 217 -1.77 -1.56 4.07
C ARG A 217 -2.04 -0.79 2.79
N MET A 218 -3.04 -1.20 1.98
CA MET A 218 -3.45 -0.41 0.80
C MET A 218 -3.86 1.02 1.15
N ARG A 219 -4.41 1.26 2.35
CA ARG A 219 -4.81 2.60 2.80
C ARG A 219 -3.62 3.46 3.23
N ALA A 220 -2.54 2.81 3.67
CA ALA A 220 -1.28 3.44 4.05
C ALA A 220 -0.36 3.79 2.88
N ARG A 221 -0.87 3.70 1.63
CA ARG A 221 -0.16 4.16 0.44
C ARG A 221 0.35 5.61 0.58
N PRO A 222 1.54 5.93 0.05
CA PRO A 222 2.02 7.30 0.03
C PRO A 222 1.00 8.28 -0.60
N LYS A 223 0.92 9.49 -0.05
CA LYS A 223 0.11 10.59 -0.60
C LYS A 223 0.97 11.46 -1.50
N ILE A 224 0.41 11.97 -2.59
CA ILE A 224 1.10 12.92 -3.47
C ILE A 224 0.55 14.31 -3.19
N LEU A 225 1.42 15.21 -2.73
CA LEU A 225 1.07 16.62 -2.55
C LEU A 225 1.67 17.44 -3.67
N HIS A 226 0.82 17.86 -4.59
CA HIS A 226 1.20 18.77 -5.65
C HIS A 226 1.26 20.21 -5.13
N CYS A 227 2.28 20.94 -5.58
CA CYS A 227 2.57 22.32 -5.19
C CYS A 227 2.92 23.13 -6.44
N GLU A 228 2.49 24.39 -6.46
CA GLU A 228 2.68 25.27 -7.63
C GLU A 228 3.57 26.48 -7.32
N THR A 229 3.85 26.74 -6.03
CA THR A 229 4.69 27.87 -5.59
C THR A 229 5.65 27.44 -4.50
N PHE A 230 6.69 28.25 -4.26
CA PHE A 230 7.65 28.02 -3.19
C PHE A 230 7.00 28.01 -1.81
N GLU A 231 6.10 28.96 -1.56
CA GLU A 231 5.46 29.12 -0.25
C GLU A 231 4.57 27.92 0.09
N ASP A 232 3.83 27.42 -0.90
CA ASP A 232 2.99 26.23 -0.76
C ASP A 232 3.85 24.97 -0.55
N ALA A 233 4.89 24.79 -1.38
CA ALA A 233 5.82 23.67 -1.24
C ALA A 233 6.53 23.67 0.13
N TRP A 234 7.01 24.83 0.58
CA TRP A 234 7.71 24.96 1.86
C TRP A 234 6.76 24.81 3.05
N GLY A 235 5.54 25.33 2.96
CA GLY A 235 4.49 25.12 3.96
C GLY A 235 4.17 23.64 4.15
N LYS A 236 3.95 22.91 3.04
CA LYS A 236 3.71 21.46 3.06
C LYS A 236 4.93 20.68 3.54
N TYR A 237 6.15 21.00 3.07
CA TYR A 237 7.37 20.37 3.55
C TYR A 237 7.52 20.51 5.07
N ARG A 238 7.39 21.72 5.63
CA ARG A 238 7.51 21.94 7.07
C ARG A 238 6.43 21.22 7.87
N LYS A 239 5.19 21.20 7.38
CA LYS A 239 4.08 20.52 8.06
C LYS A 239 4.28 19.00 8.09
N TYR A 240 4.85 18.43 7.02
CA TYR A 240 4.97 16.98 6.85
C TYR A 240 6.42 16.47 6.84
N GLU A 241 7.38 17.23 7.37
CA GLU A 241 8.83 16.99 7.27
C GLU A 241 9.25 15.56 7.66
N LYS A 242 8.63 15.02 8.71
CA LYS A 242 8.86 13.63 9.18
C LYS A 242 8.45 12.58 8.14
N TYR A 243 7.40 12.87 7.37
CA TYR A 243 6.72 11.93 6.48
C TYR A 243 7.12 12.07 5.02
N VAL A 244 7.97 13.06 4.66
CA VAL A 244 8.43 13.22 3.28
C VAL A 244 9.31 12.04 2.88
N LEU A 245 8.83 11.28 1.90
CA LEU A 245 9.51 10.15 1.28
C LEU A 245 10.40 10.59 0.12
N GLY A 246 9.98 11.61 -0.62
CA GLY A 246 10.73 12.12 -1.77
C GLY A 246 10.13 13.37 -2.37
N ILE A 247 10.95 14.06 -3.17
CA ILE A 247 10.59 15.35 -3.77
C ILE A 247 10.92 15.31 -5.25
N VAL A 248 9.96 15.73 -6.07
CA VAL A 248 10.17 16.03 -7.49
C VAL A 248 9.89 17.51 -7.68
N SER A 249 10.85 18.26 -8.21
CA SER A 249 10.75 19.71 -8.33
C SER A 249 11.18 20.20 -9.69
N ASP A 250 10.40 21.13 -10.26
CA ASP A 250 10.93 22.02 -11.29
C ASP A 250 12.02 22.95 -10.74
N ILE A 251 12.90 23.43 -11.61
CA ILE A 251 13.93 24.39 -11.24
C ILE A 251 13.38 25.81 -11.13
N GLU A 252 12.45 26.17 -12.00
CA GLU A 252 11.91 27.51 -12.15
C GLU A 252 10.42 27.48 -11.87
N PHE A 253 9.99 28.14 -10.80
CA PHE A 253 8.58 28.29 -10.44
C PHE A 253 8.39 29.55 -9.58
N PRO A 254 7.14 29.98 -9.31
CA PRO A 254 6.88 31.18 -8.52
C PRO A 254 7.47 31.14 -7.11
N LEU A 255 8.25 32.17 -6.78
CA LEU A 255 8.76 32.52 -5.45
C LEU A 255 8.36 33.97 -5.17
N ALA A 256 7.68 34.21 -4.05
CA ALA A 256 7.08 35.50 -3.71
C ALA A 256 6.19 36.06 -4.84
N GLY A 257 5.42 35.18 -5.47
CA GLY A 257 4.50 35.51 -6.57
C GLY A 257 5.17 35.81 -7.92
N LYS A 258 6.49 35.64 -8.06
CA LYS A 258 7.22 35.85 -9.32
C LYS A 258 8.01 34.61 -9.71
N VAL A 259 7.99 34.25 -10.98
CA VAL A 259 8.81 33.16 -11.51
C VAL A 259 10.29 33.45 -11.21
N HIS A 260 10.95 32.52 -10.51
CA HIS A 260 12.35 32.65 -10.12
C HIS A 260 13.17 31.49 -10.72
N PRO A 261 14.23 31.77 -11.52
CA PRO A 261 14.98 30.75 -12.26
C PRO A 261 15.63 29.64 -11.43
N GLU A 262 15.89 29.89 -10.15
CA GLU A 262 16.52 28.94 -9.22
C GLU A 262 15.63 28.63 -8.00
N ALA A 263 14.30 28.78 -8.13
CA ALA A 263 13.37 28.53 -7.01
C ALA A 263 13.52 27.10 -6.47
N GLY A 264 13.63 26.10 -7.36
CA GLY A 264 13.78 24.70 -7.00
C GLY A 264 15.09 24.41 -6.29
N VAL A 265 16.18 25.04 -6.74
CA VAL A 265 17.51 24.88 -6.13
C VAL A 265 17.49 25.40 -4.70
N LYS A 266 16.99 26.63 -4.50
CA LYS A 266 16.85 27.24 -3.17
C LYS A 266 15.97 26.40 -2.24
N PHE A 267 14.90 25.82 -2.77
CA PHE A 267 14.02 24.93 -2.01
C PHE A 267 14.78 23.68 -1.57
N ILE A 268 15.48 23.04 -2.50
CA ILE A 268 16.22 21.80 -2.25
C ILE A 268 17.37 22.02 -1.26
N GLU A 269 18.11 23.12 -1.37
CA GLU A 269 19.16 23.49 -0.40
C GLU A 269 18.59 23.58 1.02
N GLN A 270 17.46 24.30 1.20
CA GLN A 270 16.80 24.41 2.52
C GLN A 270 16.28 23.07 3.05
N VAL A 271 15.81 22.18 2.16
CA VAL A 271 15.44 20.82 2.53
C VAL A 271 16.67 20.04 2.98
N LYS A 272 17.75 20.06 2.19
CA LYS A 272 18.98 19.27 2.45
C LYS A 272 19.71 19.73 3.71
N GLU A 273 19.64 21.01 4.08
CA GLU A 273 20.14 21.53 5.36
C GLU A 273 19.46 20.89 6.57
N ARG A 274 18.17 20.54 6.45
CA ARG A 274 17.38 19.91 7.52
C ARG A 274 17.40 18.40 7.46
N ARG A 275 17.27 17.86 6.25
CA ARG A 275 17.21 16.42 5.93
C ARG A 275 17.97 16.14 4.64
N SER A 276 19.26 15.87 4.78
CA SER A 276 20.14 15.52 3.67
C SER A 276 19.74 14.20 2.99
N ASP A 277 19.02 13.33 3.70
CA ASP A 277 18.66 11.97 3.27
C ASP A 277 17.48 11.90 2.28
N ILE A 278 16.66 12.95 2.15
CA ILE A 278 15.47 12.90 1.30
C ILE A 278 15.89 12.76 -0.18
N PRO A 279 15.43 11.75 -0.91
CA PRO A 279 15.64 11.64 -2.33
C PRO A 279 14.95 12.77 -3.09
N VAL A 280 15.68 13.38 -4.04
CA VAL A 280 15.19 14.49 -4.84
C VAL A 280 15.45 14.24 -6.32
N LEU A 281 14.45 14.54 -7.15
CA LEU A 281 14.57 14.65 -8.59
C LEU A 281 14.31 16.11 -9.01
N LEU A 282 15.34 16.76 -9.53
CA LEU A 282 15.22 18.08 -10.16
C LEU A 282 14.92 17.90 -11.64
N GLN A 283 13.97 18.66 -12.17
CA GLN A 283 13.66 18.67 -13.59
C GLN A 283 13.81 20.08 -14.16
N SER A 284 14.22 20.16 -15.42
CA SER A 284 14.35 21.43 -16.15
C SER A 284 14.27 21.19 -17.65
N SER A 285 13.85 22.20 -18.42
CA SER A 285 13.99 22.21 -19.88
C SER A 285 15.42 22.53 -20.35
N LYS A 286 16.29 22.98 -19.45
CA LYS A 286 17.67 23.40 -19.71
C LYS A 286 18.67 22.29 -19.37
N PRO A 287 19.33 21.64 -20.36
CA PRO A 287 20.27 20.54 -20.13
C PRO A 287 21.45 20.91 -19.21
N GLU A 288 21.90 22.16 -19.24
CA GLU A 288 22.97 22.68 -18.38
C GLU A 288 22.66 22.58 -16.88
N THR A 289 21.37 22.45 -16.52
CA THR A 289 20.91 22.24 -15.13
C THR A 289 21.37 20.89 -14.56
N ALA A 290 21.71 19.91 -15.41
CA ALA A 290 22.19 18.61 -14.97
C ALA A 290 23.44 18.72 -14.09
N ALA A 291 24.37 19.63 -14.42
CA ALA A 291 25.58 19.85 -13.63
C ALA A 291 25.28 20.38 -12.22
N LEU A 292 24.21 21.17 -12.07
CA LEU A 292 23.77 21.68 -10.78
C LEU A 292 23.13 20.58 -9.92
N ALA A 293 22.32 19.71 -10.52
CA ALA A 293 21.78 18.54 -9.85
C ALA A 293 22.90 17.58 -9.39
N GLU A 294 23.93 17.38 -10.22
CA GLU A 294 25.10 16.58 -9.86
C GLU A 294 25.87 17.19 -8.67
N ALA A 295 26.10 18.51 -8.68
CA ALA A 295 26.76 19.22 -7.58
C ALA A 295 26.00 19.09 -6.24
N LEU A 296 24.66 18.99 -6.29
CA LEU A 296 23.80 18.77 -5.12
C LEU A 296 23.64 17.29 -4.76
N GLY A 297 24.21 16.36 -5.55
CA GLY A 297 24.06 14.92 -5.35
C GLY A 297 22.63 14.42 -5.54
N ILE A 298 21.84 15.07 -6.40
CA ILE A 298 20.43 14.74 -6.67
C ILE A 298 20.24 14.24 -8.10
N ARG A 299 19.10 13.58 -8.36
CA ARG A 299 18.77 13.10 -9.71
C ARG A 299 18.30 14.28 -10.59
N PHE A 300 18.51 14.15 -11.91
CA PHE A 300 18.05 15.11 -12.90
C PHE A 300 17.15 14.45 -13.96
N ALA A 301 16.11 15.16 -14.39
CA ALA A 301 15.30 14.79 -15.57
C ALA A 301 15.12 15.97 -16.53
N LEU A 302 15.31 15.73 -17.83
CA LEU A 302 15.17 16.76 -18.86
C LEU A 302 13.72 16.88 -19.33
N LYS A 303 13.09 18.03 -19.08
CA LYS A 303 11.74 18.34 -19.58
C LYS A 303 11.75 18.38 -21.11
N GLY A 304 10.73 17.78 -21.71
CA GLY A 304 10.63 17.64 -23.17
C GLY A 304 11.39 16.44 -23.75
N SER A 305 12.19 15.73 -22.95
CA SER A 305 12.75 14.44 -23.34
C SER A 305 11.62 13.42 -23.57
N PRO A 306 11.67 12.59 -24.63
CA PRO A 306 10.79 11.44 -24.77
C PRO A 306 10.86 10.45 -23.59
N GLN A 307 11.95 10.50 -22.80
CA GLN A 307 12.17 9.62 -21.65
C GLN A 307 11.67 10.20 -20.32
N LEU A 308 11.18 11.45 -20.28
CA LEU A 308 10.84 12.17 -19.04
C LEU A 308 9.94 11.37 -18.08
N LEU A 309 8.85 10.77 -18.58
CA LEU A 309 7.96 9.94 -17.75
C LEU A 309 8.65 8.63 -17.29
N GLY A 310 9.56 8.09 -18.10
CA GLY A 310 10.38 6.94 -17.74
C GLY A 310 11.41 7.28 -16.65
N ASP A 311 12.02 8.47 -16.70
CA ASP A 311 12.96 8.95 -15.70
C ASP A 311 12.25 9.22 -14.35
N LEU A 312 11.05 9.79 -14.40
CA LEU A 312 10.20 9.97 -13.21
C LEU A 312 9.82 8.62 -12.59
N ARG A 313 9.41 7.63 -13.41
CA ARG A 313 9.13 6.27 -12.93
C ARG A 313 10.36 5.63 -12.31
N ARG A 314 11.53 5.78 -12.96
CA ARG A 314 12.80 5.26 -12.45
C ARG A 314 13.18 5.89 -11.12
N PHE A 315 12.92 7.19 -10.93
CA PHE A 315 13.10 7.83 -9.63
C PHE A 315 12.20 7.22 -8.56
N MET A 316 10.93 6.94 -8.86
CA MET A 316 10.03 6.28 -7.90
C MET A 316 10.53 4.89 -7.51
N THR A 317 11.00 4.09 -8.47
CA THR A 317 11.48 2.73 -8.19
C THR A 317 12.86 2.70 -7.52
N GLU A 318 13.84 3.41 -8.08
CA GLU A 318 15.23 3.34 -7.63
C GLU A 318 15.53 4.20 -6.39
N SER A 319 14.82 5.32 -6.22
CA SER A 319 15.11 6.27 -5.14
C SER A 319 14.07 6.25 -4.03
N LEU A 320 12.79 6.02 -4.33
CA LEU A 320 11.72 6.00 -3.32
C LEU A 320 11.41 4.58 -2.80
N GLY A 321 12.07 3.55 -3.33
CA GLY A 321 11.94 2.17 -2.88
C GLY A 321 10.71 1.43 -3.41
N PHE A 322 10.12 1.92 -4.50
CA PHE A 322 8.94 1.28 -5.10
C PHE A 322 9.34 0.05 -5.92
N GLY A 323 8.56 -1.02 -5.80
CA GLY A 323 8.87 -2.30 -6.43
C GLY A 323 9.93 -3.09 -5.67
N ASP A 324 10.61 -4.01 -6.35
CA ASP A 324 11.60 -4.90 -5.75
C ASP A 324 12.84 -4.14 -5.29
N PHE A 325 13.51 -4.67 -4.27
CA PHE A 325 14.86 -4.23 -3.93
C PHE A 325 15.82 -4.80 -4.96
N VAL A 326 16.48 -3.92 -5.71
CA VAL A 326 17.47 -4.35 -6.70
C VAL A 326 18.86 -4.08 -6.16
N PHE A 327 19.60 -5.15 -5.87
CA PHE A 327 21.00 -5.06 -5.47
C PHE A 327 21.85 -4.64 -6.67
N ARG A 328 22.54 -3.51 -6.54
CA ARG A 328 23.37 -2.90 -7.59
C ARG A 328 24.78 -2.59 -7.12
N LEU A 329 25.69 -2.46 -8.08
CA LEU A 329 27.00 -1.85 -7.90
C LEU A 329 26.97 -0.36 -8.25
N ASP A 330 28.05 0.36 -7.93
CA ASP A 330 28.20 1.80 -8.24
C ASP A 330 28.05 2.12 -9.74
N ASP A 331 28.38 1.17 -10.63
CA ASP A 331 28.24 1.30 -12.09
C ASP A 331 26.82 1.02 -12.61
N GLY A 332 25.88 0.69 -11.72
CA GLY A 332 24.48 0.37 -12.05
C GLY A 332 24.22 -1.10 -12.36
N THR A 333 25.25 -1.94 -12.40
CA THR A 333 25.11 -3.39 -12.66
C THR A 333 24.18 -4.03 -11.64
N GLU A 334 23.13 -4.69 -12.13
CA GLU A 334 22.19 -5.47 -11.32
C GLU A 334 22.83 -6.82 -10.95
N LEU A 335 22.84 -7.14 -9.66
CA LEU A 335 23.36 -8.41 -9.15
C LEU A 335 22.24 -9.38 -8.80
N GLU A 336 21.30 -8.91 -8.00
CA GLU A 336 20.23 -9.71 -7.42
C GLU A 336 18.98 -8.85 -7.20
N ARG A 337 17.84 -9.50 -7.00
CA ARG A 337 16.55 -8.85 -6.79
C ARG A 337 15.82 -9.54 -5.64
N ALA A 338 15.15 -8.73 -4.82
CA ALA A 338 14.30 -9.19 -3.72
C ALA A 338 12.96 -8.50 -3.78
N SER A 339 11.91 -9.28 -4.01
CA SER A 339 10.53 -8.80 -4.10
C SER A 339 9.95 -8.46 -2.72
N ASP A 340 10.34 -9.20 -1.68
CA ASP A 340 9.83 -9.06 -0.31
C ASP A 340 10.94 -9.09 0.76
N MET A 341 10.58 -8.89 2.03
CA MET A 341 11.55 -8.86 3.15
C MET A 341 12.30 -10.19 3.35
N ARG A 342 11.67 -11.32 2.99
CA ARG A 342 12.27 -12.65 3.11
C ARG A 342 13.35 -12.83 2.05
N GLU A 343 13.04 -12.50 0.80
CA GLU A 343 14.03 -12.50 -0.27
C GLU A 343 15.14 -11.51 0.02
N LEU A 344 14.83 -10.33 0.58
CA LEU A 344 15.86 -9.35 0.97
C LEU A 344 16.86 -9.96 1.94
N GLU A 345 16.36 -10.63 2.99
CA GLU A 345 17.19 -11.34 3.96
C GLU A 345 18.03 -12.45 3.31
N LEU A 346 17.41 -13.31 2.49
CA LEU A 346 18.10 -14.41 1.81
C LEU A 346 19.22 -13.90 0.89
N LYS A 347 18.96 -12.83 0.14
CA LYS A 347 19.95 -12.22 -0.76
C LYS A 347 21.05 -11.49 0.00
N LEU A 348 20.76 -10.90 1.16
CA LEU A 348 21.78 -10.29 2.02
C LEU A 348 22.82 -11.30 2.51
N HIS A 349 22.50 -12.61 2.58
CA HIS A 349 23.50 -13.63 2.91
C HIS A 349 24.52 -13.88 1.81
N THR A 350 24.17 -13.67 0.53
CA THR A 350 24.99 -14.10 -0.61
C THR A 350 25.51 -12.95 -1.47
N VAL A 351 24.87 -11.78 -1.43
CA VAL A 351 25.24 -10.64 -2.27
C VAL A 351 26.63 -10.11 -1.93
N ARG A 352 27.28 -9.47 -2.88
CA ARG A 352 28.60 -8.86 -2.71
C ARG A 352 28.59 -7.69 -1.71
N GLU A 353 29.63 -7.58 -0.89
CA GLU A 353 29.78 -6.51 0.13
C GLU A 353 29.74 -5.10 -0.48
N GLU A 354 30.29 -4.93 -1.69
CA GLU A 354 30.31 -3.63 -2.37
C GLU A 354 28.90 -3.12 -2.69
N SER A 355 27.96 -4.04 -2.97
CA SER A 355 26.56 -3.69 -3.16
C SER A 355 25.91 -3.27 -1.84
N ILE A 356 26.19 -3.98 -0.75
CA ILE A 356 25.68 -3.60 0.59
C ILE A 356 26.15 -2.19 0.94
N ARG A 357 27.42 -1.87 0.73
CA ARG A 357 27.95 -0.52 0.91
C ARG A 357 27.20 0.50 0.04
N TYR A 358 27.08 0.24 -1.26
CA TYR A 358 26.39 1.12 -2.20
C TYR A 358 24.98 1.50 -1.72
N HIS A 359 24.21 0.51 -1.26
CA HIS A 359 22.85 0.70 -0.79
C HIS A 359 22.77 1.34 0.61
N ALA A 360 23.66 0.96 1.52
CA ALA A 360 23.69 1.49 2.88
C ALA A 360 24.11 2.97 2.92
N GLU A 361 25.09 3.38 2.12
CA GLU A 361 25.54 4.79 2.03
C GLU A 361 24.44 5.72 1.51
N ARG A 362 23.47 5.18 0.78
CA ARG A 362 22.38 5.93 0.12
C ARG A 362 21.02 5.70 0.79
N ASP A 363 21.01 5.11 1.99
CA ASP A 363 19.81 4.84 2.79
C ASP A 363 18.74 3.99 2.04
N HIS A 364 19.13 3.23 1.00
CA HIS A 364 18.22 2.47 0.15
C HIS A 364 17.42 1.42 0.93
N PHE A 365 18.03 0.75 1.91
CA PHE A 365 17.34 -0.24 2.75
C PHE A 365 16.20 0.38 3.55
N SER A 366 16.46 1.49 4.25
CA SER A 366 15.43 2.19 5.02
C SER A 366 14.34 2.79 4.12
N ASN A 367 14.70 3.32 2.95
CA ASN A 367 13.71 3.87 2.01
C ASN A 367 12.79 2.78 1.46
N TRP A 368 13.37 1.64 1.08
CA TRP A 368 12.61 0.48 0.61
C TRP A 368 11.65 -0.05 1.69
N LEU A 369 12.08 -0.13 2.94
CA LEU A 369 11.22 -0.51 4.07
C LEU A 369 10.11 0.51 4.33
N LYS A 370 10.38 1.83 4.23
CA LYS A 370 9.35 2.87 4.35
C LYS A 370 8.27 2.75 3.28
N ALA A 371 8.67 2.48 2.04
CA ALA A 371 7.73 2.26 0.94
C ALA A 371 6.77 1.09 1.25
N ARG A 372 7.26 0.06 1.96
CA ARG A 372 6.50 -1.12 2.39
C ARG A 372 5.71 -0.96 3.69
N THR A 373 5.60 0.24 4.25
CA THR A 373 4.96 0.51 5.55
C THR A 373 5.68 -0.10 6.76
N GLU A 374 6.94 -0.49 6.58
CA GLU A 374 7.82 -1.03 7.64
C GLU A 374 8.53 0.12 8.39
N PHE A 375 7.75 1.12 8.81
CA PHE A 375 8.26 2.41 9.29
C PHE A 375 9.20 2.30 10.48
N GLU A 376 8.87 1.45 11.45
CA GLU A 376 9.67 1.31 12.67
C GLU A 376 11.00 0.62 12.40
N LEU A 377 11.02 -0.48 11.62
CA LEU A 377 12.29 -1.07 11.20
C LEU A 377 13.12 -0.06 10.40
N ALA A 378 12.49 0.67 9.48
CA ALA A 378 13.19 1.70 8.71
C ALA A 378 13.79 2.79 9.60
N ASP A 379 13.06 3.27 10.61
CA ASP A 379 13.54 4.28 11.55
C ASP A 379 14.61 3.72 12.52
N ARG A 380 14.60 2.41 12.83
CA ARG A 380 15.67 1.72 13.58
C ARG A 380 16.96 1.58 12.75
N LEU A 381 16.83 1.32 11.45
CA LEU A 381 17.97 1.13 10.54
C LEU A 381 18.58 2.45 10.05
N LYS A 382 17.75 3.48 9.84
CA LYS A 382 18.15 4.76 9.24
C LYS A 382 19.35 5.48 9.90
N PRO A 383 19.50 5.51 11.24
CA PRO A 383 20.62 6.19 11.89
C PRO A 383 21.97 5.48 11.69
N ARG A 384 21.95 4.20 11.29
CA ARG A 384 23.15 3.37 11.19
C ARG A 384 23.91 3.72 9.93
N LYS A 385 25.15 4.19 10.08
CA LYS A 385 26.01 4.57 8.96
C LYS A 385 27.10 3.53 8.77
N VAL A 386 27.57 3.38 7.53
CA VAL A 386 28.63 2.43 7.19
C VAL A 386 29.89 2.67 8.04
N SER A 387 30.16 3.93 8.39
CA SER A 387 31.25 4.34 9.28
C SER A 387 31.17 3.81 10.72
N ASP A 388 29.99 3.37 11.16
CA ASP A 388 29.77 2.92 12.53
C ASP A 388 30.24 1.47 12.75
N TYR A 389 30.58 0.76 11.67
CA TYR A 389 30.94 -0.65 11.67
C TYR A 389 32.42 -0.86 11.39
N PRO A 390 33.06 -1.87 12.01
CA PRO A 390 34.47 -2.17 11.78
C PRO A 390 34.74 -2.70 10.36
N ASN A 391 33.75 -3.31 9.71
CA ASN A 391 33.80 -3.79 8.33
C ASN A 391 32.38 -4.01 7.79
N LEU A 392 32.26 -4.21 6.47
CA LEU A 392 30.98 -4.39 5.78
C LEU A 392 30.26 -5.69 6.18
N GLU A 393 30.99 -6.72 6.58
CA GLU A 393 30.40 -7.96 7.11
C GLU A 393 29.70 -7.77 8.46
N ALA A 394 30.22 -6.88 9.32
CA ALA A 394 29.53 -6.51 10.56
C ALA A 394 28.20 -5.78 10.27
N LEU A 395 28.18 -4.86 9.30
CA LEU A 395 26.97 -4.21 8.82
C LEU A 395 25.99 -5.22 8.21
N ARG A 396 26.48 -6.16 7.37
CA ARG A 396 25.66 -7.22 6.78
C ARG A 396 24.95 -8.04 7.86
N ARG A 397 25.69 -8.52 8.87
CA ARG A 397 25.12 -9.32 9.96
C ARG A 397 24.06 -8.53 10.73
N ASP A 398 24.34 -7.28 11.06
CA ASP A 398 23.39 -6.43 11.79
C ASP A 398 22.11 -6.15 10.97
N LEU A 399 22.22 -5.93 9.65
CA LEU A 399 21.07 -5.81 8.77
C LEU A 399 20.22 -7.08 8.75
N ILE A 400 20.86 -8.25 8.58
CA ILE A 400 20.20 -9.56 8.58
C ILE A 400 19.49 -9.80 9.91
N GLU A 401 20.19 -9.64 11.04
CA GLU A 401 19.64 -9.83 12.38
C GLU A 401 18.45 -8.90 12.65
N SER A 402 18.53 -7.65 12.19
CA SER A 402 17.44 -6.67 12.37
C SER A 402 16.21 -7.03 11.53
N ILE A 403 16.40 -7.47 10.28
CA ILE A 403 15.29 -7.92 9.41
C ILE A 403 14.69 -9.21 9.96
N GLN A 404 15.51 -10.17 10.39
CA GLN A 404 15.08 -11.43 10.99
C GLN A 404 14.27 -11.21 12.27
N SER A 405 14.79 -10.42 13.21
CA SER A 405 14.09 -10.07 14.46
C SER A 405 12.75 -9.43 14.14
N TRP A 406 12.70 -8.49 13.19
CA TRP A 406 11.46 -7.83 12.80
C TRP A 406 10.43 -8.77 12.17
N ARG A 407 10.87 -9.66 11.25
CA ARG A 407 9.99 -10.67 10.65
C ARG A 407 9.46 -11.64 11.70
N HIS A 408 10.29 -12.01 12.66
CA HIS A 408 9.92 -12.82 13.80
C HIS A 408 8.86 -12.08 14.64
N GLU A 409 9.17 -10.89 15.17
CA GLU A 409 8.25 -10.03 15.95
C GLU A 409 6.86 -9.91 15.30
N ARG A 410 6.78 -9.78 13.97
CA ARG A 410 5.50 -9.63 13.25
C ARG A 410 4.71 -10.90 13.00
N THR A 411 5.38 -12.04 12.94
CA THR A 411 4.70 -13.34 12.79
C THR A 411 4.29 -13.93 14.13
N HIS A 412 4.85 -13.42 15.23
CA HIS A 412 4.57 -13.89 16.58
C HIS A 412 3.16 -13.53 17.02
N GLY A 413 2.39 -14.55 17.43
CA GLY A 413 1.05 -14.38 18.01
C GLY A 413 -0.08 -14.12 17.01
N HIS A 414 0.20 -14.21 15.71
CA HIS A 414 -0.80 -14.11 14.64
C HIS A 414 -1.00 -15.46 13.93
N VAL A 415 -2.24 -15.76 13.57
CA VAL A 415 -2.57 -16.93 12.74
C VAL A 415 -2.33 -16.57 11.27
N ALA A 416 -1.37 -17.24 10.66
CA ALA A 416 -0.94 -17.04 9.29
C ALA A 416 -1.70 -17.91 8.29
N ASP A 417 -1.99 -17.39 7.09
CA ASP A 417 -2.48 -18.22 5.99
C ASP A 417 -1.33 -19.08 5.43
N PHE A 418 -1.52 -20.39 5.33
CA PHE A 418 -0.53 -21.30 4.76
C PHE A 418 -0.43 -21.09 3.25
N SER A 419 0.81 -20.98 2.76
CA SER A 419 1.13 -21.02 1.34
C SER A 419 2.35 -21.90 1.14
N HIS A 420 2.28 -22.87 0.23
CA HIS A 420 3.40 -23.77 -0.02
C HIS A 420 4.64 -23.05 -0.60
N GLU A 421 4.48 -21.85 -1.16
CA GLU A 421 5.59 -21.04 -1.69
C GLU A 421 6.33 -20.26 -0.60
N THR A 422 5.61 -19.80 0.42
CA THR A 422 6.12 -18.88 1.45
C THR A 422 6.23 -19.48 2.85
N PHE A 423 5.72 -20.70 3.07
CA PHE A 423 5.73 -21.35 4.38
C PHE A 423 7.16 -21.53 4.91
N GLU A 424 7.35 -21.12 6.17
CA GLU A 424 8.58 -21.32 6.91
C GLU A 424 8.33 -22.23 8.13
N PRO A 425 9.18 -23.25 8.38
CA PRO A 425 9.04 -24.10 9.56
C PRO A 425 9.10 -23.37 10.91
N SER A 426 9.62 -22.14 10.93
CA SER A 426 9.66 -21.24 12.09
C SER A 426 8.31 -20.56 12.38
N SER A 427 7.32 -20.63 11.48
CA SER A 427 6.00 -20.03 11.70
C SER A 427 5.27 -20.75 12.83
N GLU A 428 4.86 -20.00 13.87
CA GLU A 428 4.25 -20.57 15.08
C GLU A 428 2.84 -21.12 14.83
N PHE A 429 2.03 -20.45 14.02
CA PHE A 429 0.62 -20.82 13.86
C PHE A 429 0.11 -20.50 12.46
N VAL A 430 -0.17 -21.55 11.66
CA VAL A 430 -0.61 -21.44 10.27
C VAL A 430 -1.95 -22.16 10.05
N ARG A 431 -2.74 -21.71 9.08
CA ARG A 431 -4.04 -22.31 8.72
C ARG A 431 -4.16 -22.58 7.22
N ILE A 432 -4.87 -23.66 6.87
CA ILE A 432 -5.33 -23.95 5.51
C ILE A 432 -6.85 -23.85 5.51
N GLY A 433 -7.40 -23.04 4.60
CA GLY A 433 -8.84 -22.74 4.51
C GLY A 433 -9.23 -21.41 5.16
N ALA A 434 -10.37 -20.87 4.74
CA ALA A 434 -10.88 -19.57 5.14
C ALA A 434 -11.91 -19.63 6.28
N GLY A 435 -12.36 -20.83 6.65
CA GLY A 435 -13.34 -21.08 7.71
C GLY A 435 -12.80 -20.89 9.12
N SER A 436 -13.54 -21.40 10.10
CA SER A 436 -13.14 -21.30 11.51
C SER A 436 -11.99 -22.27 11.83
N LEU A 437 -11.15 -21.92 12.80
CA LEU A 437 -10.07 -22.80 13.31
C LEU A 437 -10.60 -23.97 14.18
N GLY A 438 -11.82 -23.86 14.70
CA GLY A 438 -12.32 -24.73 15.78
C GLY A 438 -11.77 -24.33 17.16
N GLY A 439 -12.37 -24.86 18.23
CA GLY A 439 -12.15 -24.35 19.59
C GLY A 439 -10.76 -24.57 20.16
N LYS A 440 -10.22 -25.80 20.08
CA LYS A 440 -8.84 -26.08 20.52
C LYS A 440 -7.82 -25.18 19.85
N ALA A 441 -7.91 -25.07 18.53
CA ALA A 441 -6.99 -24.27 17.75
C ALA A 441 -7.12 -22.78 18.08
N ARG A 442 -8.33 -22.25 18.26
CA ARG A 442 -8.54 -20.88 18.75
C ARG A 442 -7.95 -20.69 20.15
N GLY A 443 -8.12 -21.65 21.05
CA GLY A 443 -7.54 -21.62 22.39
C GLY A 443 -6.00 -21.58 22.38
N LEU A 444 -5.37 -22.39 21.52
CA LEU A 444 -3.91 -22.37 21.33
C LEU A 444 -3.43 -21.07 20.67
N ALA A 445 -4.14 -20.57 19.67
CA ALA A 445 -3.85 -19.28 19.04
C ALA A 445 -3.97 -18.13 20.06
N PHE A 446 -5.01 -18.16 20.90
CA PHE A 446 -5.18 -17.20 22.00
C PHE A 446 -4.04 -17.32 23.03
N ALA A 447 -3.66 -18.54 23.43
CA ALA A 447 -2.55 -18.73 24.35
C ALA A 447 -1.23 -18.20 23.78
N SER A 448 -0.94 -18.45 22.50
CA SER A 448 0.23 -17.89 21.79
C SER A 448 0.18 -16.37 21.80
N HIS A 449 -0.96 -15.78 21.45
CA HIS A 449 -1.16 -14.33 21.49
C HIS A 449 -0.90 -13.75 22.89
N VAL A 450 -1.46 -14.34 23.95
CA VAL A 450 -1.28 -13.88 25.33
C VAL A 450 0.17 -13.99 25.79
N LEU A 451 0.82 -15.12 25.51
CA LEU A 451 2.21 -15.36 25.88
C LEU A 451 3.15 -14.34 25.23
N ASN A 452 2.86 -13.93 24.00
CA ASN A 452 3.66 -12.96 23.25
C ASN A 452 3.49 -11.51 23.76
N HIS A 453 2.35 -11.17 24.36
CA HIS A 453 2.13 -9.85 24.95
C HIS A 453 2.52 -9.78 26.44
N CYS A 454 2.79 -10.92 27.07
CA CYS A 454 3.24 -10.96 28.46
C CYS A 454 4.78 -11.07 28.52
N PRO A 455 5.49 -10.24 29.30
CA PRO A 455 6.96 -10.31 29.45
C PRO A 455 7.39 -11.47 30.38
N LEU A 456 6.91 -12.68 30.10
CA LEU A 456 7.19 -13.87 30.90
C LEU A 456 8.65 -14.29 30.80
N GLY A 457 9.31 -14.04 29.66
CA GLY A 457 10.74 -14.30 29.47
C GLY A 457 11.63 -13.46 30.39
N GLU A 458 11.28 -12.19 30.62
CA GLU A 458 11.99 -11.33 31.58
C GLU A 458 11.78 -11.80 33.03
N LYS A 459 10.56 -12.27 33.33
CA LYS A 459 10.20 -12.75 34.65
C LYS A 459 10.80 -14.11 34.99
N TYR A 460 10.94 -14.99 33.99
CA TYR A 460 11.46 -16.35 34.15
C TYR A 460 12.55 -16.67 33.11
N PRO A 461 13.76 -16.10 33.23
CA PRO A 461 14.80 -16.19 32.20
C PRO A 461 15.29 -17.61 31.90
N THR A 462 15.08 -18.55 32.82
CA THR A 462 15.52 -19.94 32.70
C THR A 462 14.45 -20.89 32.16
N VAL A 463 13.23 -20.39 31.90
CA VAL A 463 12.09 -21.22 31.48
C VAL A 463 11.56 -20.70 30.15
N ASN A 464 11.65 -21.54 29.10
CA ASN A 464 11.03 -21.23 27.83
C ASN A 464 9.55 -21.66 27.86
N ILE A 465 8.63 -20.72 27.71
CA ILE A 465 7.18 -20.95 27.68
C ILE A 465 6.69 -20.55 26.29
N SER A 466 6.27 -21.52 25.49
CA SER A 466 5.77 -21.28 24.13
C SER A 466 4.64 -22.23 23.76
N VAL A 467 3.89 -21.87 22.71
CA VAL A 467 2.96 -22.78 22.04
C VAL A 467 3.73 -23.49 20.94
N PRO A 468 3.61 -24.83 20.80
CA PRO A 468 4.28 -25.55 19.73
C PRO A 468 3.77 -25.09 18.35
N PRO A 469 4.61 -25.10 17.30
CA PRO A 469 4.19 -24.79 15.94
C PRO A 469 2.97 -25.63 15.51
N CYS A 470 1.94 -24.97 14.99
CA CYS A 470 0.65 -25.60 14.70
C CYS A 470 0.18 -25.29 13.26
N LEU A 471 -0.27 -26.33 12.56
CA LEU A 471 -1.04 -26.21 11.31
C LEU A 471 -2.48 -26.60 11.57
N VAL A 472 -3.41 -25.73 11.17
CA VAL A 472 -4.86 -25.94 11.34
C VAL A 472 -5.53 -26.11 10.00
N LEU A 473 -6.27 -27.19 9.83
CA LEU A 473 -7.25 -27.30 8.75
C LEU A 473 -8.56 -26.67 9.21
N CYS A 474 -8.98 -25.60 8.56
CA CYS A 474 -10.19 -24.85 8.91
C CYS A 474 -11.46 -25.66 8.60
N THR A 475 -12.60 -25.24 9.16
CA THR A 475 -13.87 -25.96 9.03
C THR A 475 -14.37 -26.09 7.59
N ASP A 476 -14.08 -25.10 6.74
CA ASP A 476 -14.42 -25.14 5.31
C ASP A 476 -13.70 -26.28 4.56
N VAL A 477 -12.49 -26.66 5.00
CA VAL A 477 -11.78 -27.83 4.46
C VAL A 477 -12.52 -29.12 4.78
N PHE A 478 -13.11 -29.21 5.99
CA PHE A 478 -13.94 -30.35 6.36
C PHE A 478 -15.25 -30.37 5.59
N ASP A 479 -15.91 -29.21 5.41
CA ASP A 479 -17.14 -29.11 4.62
C ASP A 479 -16.89 -29.53 3.16
N GLU A 480 -15.81 -29.05 2.54
CA GLU A 480 -15.39 -29.47 1.19
C GLU A 480 -15.14 -30.98 1.13
N PHE A 481 -14.45 -31.56 2.12
CA PHE A 481 -14.23 -33.00 2.19
C PHE A 481 -15.53 -33.80 2.26
N ILE A 482 -16.51 -33.35 3.04
CA ILE A 482 -17.81 -33.99 3.17
C ILE A 482 -18.59 -33.92 1.85
N GLU A 483 -18.56 -32.78 1.16
CA GLU A 483 -19.26 -32.56 -0.10
C GLU A 483 -18.63 -33.35 -1.25
N LEU A 484 -17.30 -33.26 -1.41
CA LEU A 484 -16.53 -33.97 -2.44
C LEU A 484 -16.78 -35.49 -2.40
N ASN A 485 -16.94 -36.05 -1.20
CA ASN A 485 -17.12 -37.48 -0.99
C ASN A 485 -18.59 -37.89 -0.78
N SER A 486 -19.54 -36.95 -0.90
CA SER A 486 -20.98 -37.18 -0.70
C SER A 486 -21.28 -37.91 0.62
N LEU A 487 -20.61 -37.50 1.70
CA LEU A 487 -20.69 -38.18 2.99
C LEU A 487 -21.83 -37.69 3.88
N ARG A 488 -22.39 -36.50 3.61
CA ARG A 488 -23.35 -35.80 4.50
C ARG A 488 -24.60 -36.63 4.75
N GLU A 489 -25.29 -37.05 3.69
CA GLU A 489 -26.54 -37.81 3.81
C GLU A 489 -26.28 -39.18 4.44
N PHE A 490 -25.21 -39.86 4.06
CA PHE A 490 -24.84 -41.16 4.62
C PHE A 490 -24.56 -41.10 6.12
N ALA A 491 -23.77 -40.12 6.58
CA ALA A 491 -23.39 -40.01 7.98
C ALA A 491 -24.58 -39.68 8.91
N LEU A 492 -25.63 -39.04 8.40
CA LEU A 492 -26.84 -38.72 9.16
C LEU A 492 -27.78 -39.91 9.39
N HIS A 493 -27.70 -40.95 8.54
CA HIS A 493 -28.62 -42.09 8.57
C HIS A 493 -27.95 -43.43 8.90
N CYS A 494 -26.63 -43.45 9.02
CA CYS A 494 -25.88 -44.65 9.34
C CYS A 494 -25.75 -44.80 10.87
N ASP A 495 -26.28 -45.90 11.42
CA ASP A 495 -26.18 -46.23 12.84
C ASP A 495 -24.96 -47.13 13.17
N ASP A 496 -24.10 -47.44 12.19
CA ASP A 496 -22.90 -48.28 12.36
C ASP A 496 -21.60 -47.45 12.28
N ASP A 497 -21.03 -47.17 13.44
CA ASP A 497 -19.76 -46.44 13.59
C ASP A 497 -18.61 -47.03 12.75
N LYS A 498 -18.55 -48.36 12.58
CA LYS A 498 -17.46 -49.00 11.82
C LYS A 498 -17.60 -48.74 10.32
N GLU A 499 -18.84 -48.70 9.83
CA GLU A 499 -19.13 -48.40 8.44
C GLU A 499 -18.89 -46.90 8.15
N ILE A 500 -19.21 -46.03 9.10
CA ILE A 500 -18.84 -44.60 9.06
C ILE A 500 -17.32 -44.47 8.97
N GLU A 501 -16.58 -45.06 9.91
CA GLU A 501 -15.11 -45.01 9.95
C GLU A 501 -14.50 -45.53 8.63
N ARG A 502 -14.98 -46.69 8.14
CA ARG A 502 -14.49 -47.29 6.90
C ARG A 502 -14.70 -46.38 5.69
N ARG A 503 -15.86 -45.71 5.60
CA ARG A 503 -16.16 -44.84 4.45
C ARG A 503 -15.37 -43.54 4.52
N PHE A 504 -15.22 -42.95 5.72
CA PHE A 504 -14.40 -41.76 5.93
C PHE A 504 -12.91 -42.03 5.65
N LEU A 505 -12.37 -43.19 6.02
CA LEU A 505 -10.98 -43.56 5.74
C LEU A 505 -10.68 -43.84 4.26
N ARG A 506 -11.70 -44.14 3.46
CA ARG A 506 -11.58 -44.34 2.00
C ARG A 506 -11.81 -43.07 1.20
N ALA A 507 -12.37 -42.04 1.81
CA ALA A 507 -12.65 -40.77 1.17
C ALA A 507 -11.35 -39.98 0.93
N GLU A 508 -11.35 -39.15 -0.11
CA GLU A 508 -10.18 -38.38 -0.51
C GLU A 508 -10.31 -36.90 -0.10
N LEU A 509 -9.20 -36.31 0.32
CA LEU A 509 -9.09 -34.86 0.46
C LEU A 509 -8.98 -34.21 -0.92
N ALA A 510 -9.49 -32.98 -1.06
CA ALA A 510 -9.33 -32.19 -2.26
C ALA A 510 -7.84 -32.03 -2.63
N GLU A 511 -7.53 -32.06 -3.93
CA GLU A 511 -6.14 -32.11 -4.41
C GLU A 511 -5.31 -30.91 -3.92
N ARG A 512 -5.91 -29.72 -3.85
CA ARG A 512 -5.28 -28.52 -3.29
C ARG A 512 -4.80 -28.73 -1.84
N ILE A 513 -5.62 -29.35 -1.01
CA ILE A 513 -5.35 -29.60 0.41
C ILE A 513 -4.26 -30.66 0.55
N ARG A 514 -4.32 -31.70 -0.29
CA ARG A 514 -3.28 -32.74 -0.32
C ARG A 514 -1.92 -32.16 -0.69
N SER A 515 -1.88 -31.29 -1.69
CA SER A 515 -0.65 -30.59 -2.12
C SER A 515 -0.08 -29.73 -0.98
N ASP A 516 -0.91 -28.93 -0.32
CA ASP A 516 -0.48 -28.08 0.81
C ASP A 516 0.04 -28.91 2.00
N LEU A 517 -0.67 -29.98 2.36
CA LEU A 517 -0.22 -30.90 3.41
C LEU A 517 1.11 -31.57 3.03
N TYR A 518 1.27 -31.98 1.77
CA TYR A 518 2.53 -32.56 1.30
C TYR A 518 3.68 -31.55 1.41
N ALA A 519 3.46 -30.30 1.01
CA ALA A 519 4.45 -29.23 1.16
C ALA A 519 4.82 -28.98 2.62
N TYR A 520 3.83 -28.91 3.52
CA TYR A 520 4.05 -28.78 4.96
C TYR A 520 4.88 -29.95 5.52
N LEU A 521 4.48 -31.19 5.22
CA LEU A 521 5.20 -32.39 5.68
C LEU A 521 6.61 -32.49 5.09
N LYS A 522 6.82 -31.99 3.87
CA LYS A 522 8.14 -31.88 3.25
C LYS A 522 9.01 -30.84 3.94
N ALA A 523 8.45 -29.79 4.52
CA ALA A 523 9.20 -28.75 5.22
C ALA A 523 9.51 -29.13 6.69
N VAL A 524 8.56 -29.76 7.37
CA VAL A 524 8.67 -30.11 8.79
C VAL A 524 9.57 -31.32 9.04
N ARG A 525 10.43 -31.21 10.06
CA ARG A 525 11.45 -32.23 10.42
C ARG A 525 11.34 -32.75 11.86
N TYR A 526 10.26 -32.43 12.54
CA TYR A 526 9.97 -32.86 13.91
C TYR A 526 8.73 -33.77 13.97
N PRO A 527 8.51 -34.52 15.06
CA PRO A 527 7.30 -35.34 15.25
C PRO A 527 6.02 -34.50 15.26
N LEU A 528 4.92 -35.07 14.79
CA LEU A 528 3.63 -34.38 14.69
C LEU A 528 2.59 -35.02 15.60
N ALA A 529 1.82 -34.18 16.30
CA ALA A 529 0.61 -34.60 17.00
C ALA A 529 -0.62 -34.13 16.20
N VAL A 530 -1.32 -35.07 15.55
CA VAL A 530 -2.52 -34.78 14.74
C VAL A 530 -3.77 -34.98 15.59
N ARG A 531 -4.62 -33.95 15.63
CA ARG A 531 -5.80 -33.90 16.49
C ARG A 531 -6.94 -33.20 15.77
N SER A 532 -8.18 -33.60 16.07
CA SER A 532 -9.36 -32.83 15.65
C SER A 532 -9.66 -31.68 16.61
N SER A 533 -10.30 -30.65 16.07
CA SER A 533 -10.73 -29.43 16.75
C SER A 533 -12.19 -29.17 16.38
N SER A 534 -13.11 -29.25 17.34
CA SER A 534 -14.55 -29.02 17.09
C SER A 534 -14.91 -27.55 17.26
N LEU A 535 -15.92 -27.06 16.54
CA LEU A 535 -16.46 -25.71 16.73
C LEU A 535 -16.96 -25.46 18.16
N LEU A 536 -17.60 -26.47 18.75
CA LEU A 536 -18.25 -26.42 20.06
C LEU A 536 -17.33 -26.81 21.22
N GLU A 537 -16.04 -26.98 20.95
CA GLU A 537 -15.10 -27.45 21.96
C GLU A 537 -15.00 -26.52 23.18
N ASP A 538 -15.14 -25.21 22.95
CA ASP A 538 -15.13 -24.17 24.00
C ASP A 538 -16.55 -23.71 24.40
N SER A 539 -17.59 -24.44 24.00
CA SER A 539 -18.97 -24.09 24.35
C SER A 539 -19.19 -24.27 25.85
N GLN A 540 -19.58 -23.18 26.54
CA GLN A 540 -19.82 -23.20 27.99
C GLN A 540 -20.91 -24.18 28.41
N PHE A 541 -21.91 -24.41 27.55
CA PHE A 541 -23.08 -25.23 27.88
C PHE A 541 -23.00 -26.65 27.27
N HIS A 542 -22.16 -26.87 26.26
CA HIS A 542 -21.98 -28.16 25.60
C HIS A 542 -20.52 -28.41 25.19
N PRO A 543 -19.57 -28.54 26.14
CA PRO A 543 -18.16 -28.75 25.82
C PRO A 543 -17.93 -30.16 25.27
N PHE A 544 -17.24 -30.25 24.13
CA PHE A 544 -16.82 -31.52 23.50
C PHE A 544 -15.33 -31.86 23.77
N ALA A 545 -14.78 -31.35 24.88
CA ALA A 545 -13.39 -31.56 25.25
C ALA A 545 -13.10 -33.04 25.57
N GLY A 546 -11.98 -33.57 25.05
CA GLY A 546 -11.49 -34.91 25.40
C GLY A 546 -12.12 -36.09 24.65
N VAL A 547 -13.05 -35.84 23.72
CA VAL A 547 -13.75 -36.90 22.97
C VAL A 547 -12.89 -37.52 21.85
N TYR A 548 -11.88 -36.79 21.36
CA TYR A 548 -11.16 -37.16 20.14
C TYR A 548 -9.75 -37.72 20.38
N ARG A 549 -9.39 -38.74 19.57
CA ARG A 549 -8.05 -39.35 19.58
C ARG A 549 -6.98 -38.39 19.08
N THR A 550 -5.77 -38.54 19.63
CA THR A 550 -4.55 -37.87 19.15
C THR A 550 -3.66 -38.90 18.48
N TYR A 551 -3.27 -38.63 17.25
CA TYR A 551 -2.34 -39.47 16.50
C TYR A 551 -0.94 -38.86 16.59
N MET A 552 0.00 -39.60 17.17
CA MET A 552 1.40 -39.21 17.27
C MET A 552 2.18 -39.81 16.09
N LEU A 553 2.70 -38.97 15.21
CA LEU A 553 3.49 -39.35 14.05
C LEU A 553 4.96 -39.03 14.34
N ALA A 554 5.79 -40.07 14.46
CA ALA A 554 7.19 -39.94 14.87
C ALA A 554 8.10 -39.23 13.84
N ASN A 555 7.63 -39.03 12.60
CA ASN A 555 8.40 -38.44 11.50
C ASN A 555 9.75 -39.15 11.25
N ASN A 556 9.74 -40.49 11.35
CA ASN A 556 10.93 -41.35 11.28
C ASN A 556 10.96 -42.27 10.03
N ASN A 557 9.94 -42.20 9.17
CA ASN A 557 9.92 -42.92 7.90
C ASN A 557 10.58 -42.03 6.83
N ARG A 558 11.89 -42.22 6.63
CA ARG A 558 12.62 -41.70 5.47
C ARG A 558 12.85 -42.78 4.45
#